data_AF-A0A3P7QC63-F1
#
_entry.id   AF-A0A3P7QC63-F1
#
_cell.length_a   1.000
_cell.length_b   1.000
_cell.length_c   1.000
_cell.angle_alpha   90.00
_cell.angle_beta   90.00
_cell.angle_gamma   90.00
#
_symmetry.space_group_name_H-M   'P 1'
#
loop_
_entity.id
_entity.type
_entity.pdbx_description
1 polymer ?
#
loop_
_entity_poly.entity_id
_entity_poly.type
_entity_poly.pdbx_seq_one_letter_code
_entity_poly.pdbx_strand_id
1 'polypeptide(L)'
;MLEDLKYFAKVRTYQLTTLGFTSVVFCTGSASWWTPQMMTFAYGIQNNVDDVPKDEVTHISVTFGIITCCAGIIGIITGSTIAQIFMFLAVTSMCFNFAVNMDILMYVIVPNRRATATAIQSLFSHLFGDASSPYIIGFISDSIRGDRTTSLARYYALQYAMFLPNAVLIISIGCYLWATFYVVNDHHRAKEDMHAIILGVSVEDEWSSDVETLASNVRRTLSDTADNPIE
;
A
#
# COMPACT_ATOMS: atom_id res chain seq x y z
N MET A 1 -14.71 13.38 -2.14
CA MET A 1 -13.88 12.76 -1.08
C MET A 1 -14.66 11.91 -0.09
N LEU A 2 -15.60 12.44 0.71
CA LEU A 2 -16.39 11.60 1.64
C LEU A 2 -17.27 10.57 0.92
N GLU A 3 -17.80 10.93 -0.25
CA GLU A 3 -18.57 10.02 -1.11
C GLU A 3 -17.70 8.92 -1.71
N ASP A 4 -16.47 9.27 -2.15
CA ASP A 4 -15.49 8.30 -2.63
C ASP A 4 -15.08 7.33 -1.52
N LEU A 5 -14.90 7.83 -0.29
CA LEU A 5 -14.60 6.99 0.87
C LEU A 5 -15.74 6.01 1.16
N LYS A 6 -16.99 6.47 1.13
CA LYS A 6 -18.17 5.60 1.28
C LYS A 6 -18.26 4.57 0.16
N TYR A 7 -17.95 4.97 -1.08
CA TYR A 7 -17.89 4.06 -2.22
C TYR A 7 -16.84 2.97 -2.01
N PHE A 8 -15.60 3.34 -1.67
CA PHE A 8 -14.52 2.39 -1.41
C PHE A 8 -14.82 1.47 -0.21
N ALA A 9 -15.44 2.01 0.84
CA ALA A 9 -15.88 1.22 1.99
C ALA A 9 -17.04 0.25 1.69
N LYS A 10 -17.68 0.35 0.52
CA LYS A 10 -18.72 -0.58 0.07
C LYS A 10 -18.15 -1.72 -0.80
N VAL A 11 -17.00 -1.51 -1.43
CA VAL A 11 -16.32 -2.49 -2.28
C VAL A 11 -15.55 -3.46 -1.38
N ARG A 12 -16.04 -4.70 -1.27
CA ARG A 12 -15.46 -5.69 -0.35
C ARG A 12 -14.09 -6.14 -0.79
N THR A 13 -13.87 -6.26 -2.10
CA THR A 13 -12.54 -6.57 -2.63
C THR A 13 -11.52 -5.52 -2.25
N TYR A 14 -11.87 -4.22 -2.32
CA TYR A 14 -10.98 -3.13 -1.92
C TYR A 14 -10.59 -3.19 -0.45
N GLN A 15 -11.56 -3.47 0.44
CA GLN A 15 -11.29 -3.60 1.87
C GLN A 15 -10.34 -4.76 2.16
N LEU A 16 -10.60 -5.93 1.57
CA LEU A 16 -9.82 -7.14 1.82
C LEU A 16 -8.40 -7.04 1.24
N THR A 17 -8.23 -6.46 0.05
CA THR A 17 -6.91 -6.23 -0.53
C THR A 17 -6.15 -5.15 0.23
N THR A 18 -6.83 -4.10 0.70
CA THR A 18 -6.21 -3.06 1.55
C THR A 18 -5.75 -3.62 2.89
N LEU A 19 -6.55 -4.46 3.55
CA LEU A 19 -6.17 -5.14 4.78
C LEU A 19 -5.03 -6.14 4.57
N GLY A 20 -5.09 -6.91 3.49
CA GLY A 20 -4.01 -7.83 3.10
C GLY A 20 -2.69 -7.08 2.87
N PHE A 21 -2.74 -5.99 2.11
CA PHE A 21 -1.57 -5.17 1.81
C PHE A 21 -1.01 -4.48 3.07
N THR A 22 -1.88 -3.91 3.91
CA THR A 22 -1.48 -3.29 5.19
C THR A 22 -0.75 -4.28 6.09
N SER A 23 -1.18 -5.55 6.09
CA SER A 23 -0.55 -6.63 6.85
C SER A 23 0.85 -7.01 6.33
N VAL A 24 1.05 -6.96 5.01
CA VAL A 24 2.38 -7.15 4.39
C VAL A 24 3.30 -6.00 4.76
N VAL A 25 2.82 -4.76 4.61
CA VAL A 25 3.55 -3.54 4.97
C VAL A 25 3.91 -3.53 6.46
N PHE A 26 2.98 -3.92 7.34
CA PHE A 26 3.25 -4.12 8.77
C PHE A 26 4.44 -5.06 9.00
N CYS A 27 4.49 -6.21 8.31
CA CYS A 27 5.59 -7.16 8.47
C CYS A 27 6.92 -6.56 8.02
N THR A 28 6.95 -5.94 6.83
CA THR A 28 8.16 -5.31 6.30
C THR A 28 8.62 -4.16 7.19
N GLY A 29 7.74 -3.23 7.57
CA GLY A 29 8.07 -2.10 8.45
C GLY A 29 8.59 -2.55 9.82
N SER A 30 7.98 -3.57 10.40
CA SER A 30 8.43 -4.11 11.67
C SER A 30 9.80 -4.76 11.60
N ALA A 31 10.04 -5.59 10.58
CA ALA A 31 11.33 -6.24 10.38
C ALA A 31 12.42 -5.20 10.14
N SER A 32 12.17 -4.21 9.27
CA SER A 32 13.11 -3.12 8.99
C SER A 32 13.48 -2.31 10.23
N TRP A 33 12.52 -2.04 11.13
CA TRP A 33 12.78 -1.28 12.35
C TRP A 33 13.56 -2.10 13.40
N TRP A 34 13.16 -3.35 13.64
CA TRP A 34 13.69 -4.15 14.76
C TRP A 34 14.94 -4.97 14.41
N THR A 35 15.21 -5.24 13.13
CA THR A 35 16.41 -5.99 12.69
C THR A 35 17.74 -5.38 13.17
N PRO A 36 18.03 -4.08 12.98
CA PRO A 36 19.28 -3.49 13.49
C PRO A 36 19.35 -3.53 15.02
N GLN A 37 18.22 -3.39 15.72
CA GLN A 37 18.18 -3.48 17.18
C GLN A 37 18.43 -4.90 17.70
N MET A 38 17.96 -5.92 16.99
CA MET A 38 18.34 -7.31 17.32
C MET A 38 19.85 -7.53 17.22
N MET A 39 20.51 -6.91 16.23
CA MET A 39 21.96 -6.97 16.07
C MET A 39 22.69 -6.27 17.23
N THR A 40 22.20 -5.13 17.70
CA THR A 40 22.82 -4.42 18.83
C THR A 40 22.66 -5.22 20.14
N PHE A 41 21.50 -5.85 20.36
CA PHE A 41 21.33 -6.74 21.51
C PHE A 41 22.21 -7.98 21.41
N ALA A 42 22.38 -8.56 20.22
CA ALA A 42 23.31 -9.67 20.01
C ALA A 42 24.76 -9.27 20.30
N TYR A 43 25.19 -8.08 19.88
CA TYR A 43 26.50 -7.54 20.20
C TYR A 43 26.68 -7.29 21.71
N GLY A 44 25.66 -6.76 22.39
CA GLY A 44 25.66 -6.58 23.85
C GLY A 44 25.78 -7.89 24.61
N ILE A 45 25.12 -8.95 24.15
CA ILE A 45 25.28 -10.31 24.71
C ILE A 45 26.72 -10.81 24.53
N GLN A 46 27.32 -10.59 23.36
CA GLN A 46 28.68 -11.06 23.06
C GLN A 46 29.75 -10.34 23.92
N ASN A 47 29.56 -9.04 24.19
CA ASN A 47 30.50 -8.24 24.97
C ASN A 47 30.13 -8.15 26.46
N ASN A 48 29.08 -8.86 26.89
CA ASN A 48 28.56 -8.85 28.26
C ASN A 48 28.18 -7.44 28.77
N VAL A 49 27.66 -6.60 27.86
CA VAL A 49 27.22 -5.23 28.16
C VAL A 49 25.69 -5.16 28.06
N ASP A 50 25.05 -4.67 29.12
CA ASP A 50 23.59 -4.53 29.21
C ASP A 50 23.02 -3.32 28.43
N ASP A 51 23.86 -2.31 28.21
CA ASP A 51 23.49 -1.11 27.43
C ASP A 51 24.64 -0.73 26.49
N VAL A 52 24.45 -0.98 25.20
CA VAL A 52 25.46 -0.69 24.18
C VAL A 52 25.50 0.84 23.95
N PRO A 53 26.69 1.47 23.99
CA PRO A 53 26.83 2.90 23.73
C PRO A 53 26.19 3.33 22.40
N LYS A 54 25.58 4.52 22.37
CA LYS A 54 24.84 5.02 21.18
C LYS A 54 25.74 5.18 19.94
N ASP A 55 27.00 5.49 20.16
CA ASP A 55 28.05 5.55 19.14
C ASP A 55 28.29 4.19 18.49
N GLU A 56 28.35 3.11 19.28
CA GLU A 56 28.48 1.74 18.75
C GLU A 56 27.20 1.28 18.04
N VAL A 57 26.02 1.58 18.58
CA VAL A 57 24.72 1.29 17.93
C VAL A 57 24.63 1.93 16.54
N THR A 58 25.11 3.17 16.42
CA THR A 58 25.17 3.89 15.15
C THR A 58 26.12 3.20 14.18
N HIS A 59 27.32 2.80 14.66
CA HIS A 59 28.29 2.08 13.85
C HIS A 59 27.75 0.72 13.36
N ILE A 60 27.06 -0.04 14.22
CA ILE A 60 26.45 -1.34 13.87
C ILE A 60 25.38 -1.15 12.78
N SER A 61 24.52 -0.14 12.93
CA SER A 61 23.42 0.12 11.98
C SER A 61 23.95 0.60 10.61
N VAL A 62 24.95 1.48 10.60
CA VAL A 62 25.63 1.93 9.36
C VAL A 62 26.34 0.75 8.69
N THR A 63 27.03 -0.08 9.46
CA THR A 63 27.69 -1.30 8.96
C THR A 63 26.69 -2.23 8.29
N PHE A 64 25.54 -2.47 8.92
CA PHE A 64 24.45 -3.26 8.33
C PHE A 64 23.94 -2.66 7.01
N GLY A 65 23.76 -1.33 6.95
CA GLY A 65 23.37 -0.63 5.74
C GLY A 65 24.37 -0.79 4.59
N ILE A 66 25.66 -0.58 4.86
CA ILE A 66 26.73 -0.74 3.85
C ILE A 66 26.81 -2.20 3.39
N ILE A 67 26.78 -3.17 4.31
CA ILE A 67 26.77 -4.60 3.96
C ILE A 67 25.57 -4.91 3.08
N THR A 68 24.39 -4.39 3.39
CA THR A 68 23.17 -4.61 2.59
C THR A 68 23.31 -4.02 1.18
N CYS A 69 23.82 -2.79 1.05
CA CYS A 69 24.05 -2.15 -0.25
C CYS A 69 25.10 -2.90 -1.07
N CYS A 70 26.24 -3.23 -0.45
CA CYS A 70 27.31 -3.98 -1.10
C CYS A 70 26.85 -5.38 -1.47
N ALA A 71 26.12 -6.10 -0.61
CA ALA A 71 25.56 -7.41 -0.92
C ALA A 71 24.54 -7.35 -2.06
N GLY A 72 23.75 -6.27 -2.17
CA GLY A 72 22.87 -6.04 -3.31
C GLY A 72 23.66 -5.88 -4.62
N ILE A 73 24.66 -5.00 -4.64
CA ILE A 73 25.47 -4.72 -5.84
C ILE A 73 26.33 -5.94 -6.21
N ILE A 74 27.01 -6.55 -5.24
CA ILE A 74 27.84 -7.76 -5.42
C ILE A 74 26.95 -8.95 -5.79
N GLY A 75 25.76 -9.09 -5.22
CA GLY A 75 24.81 -10.15 -5.57
C GLY A 75 24.39 -10.08 -7.04
N ILE A 76 24.20 -8.87 -7.57
CA ILE A 76 23.94 -8.63 -8.99
C ILE A 76 25.16 -8.98 -9.86
N ILE A 77 26.38 -8.68 -9.39
CA ILE A 77 27.62 -8.82 -10.18
C ILE A 77 28.25 -10.22 -10.10
N THR A 78 28.23 -10.90 -8.95
CA THR A 78 29.16 -12.00 -8.60
C THR A 78 28.66 -13.42 -8.85
N GLY A 79 27.42 -13.65 -9.26
CA GLY A 79 27.16 -14.87 -10.05
C GLY A 79 27.34 -16.23 -9.37
N SER A 80 26.92 -16.43 -8.12
CA SER A 80 26.50 -17.78 -7.73
C SER A 80 25.08 -17.96 -8.24
N THR A 81 24.92 -18.71 -9.34
CA THR A 81 23.66 -18.82 -10.11
C THR A 81 22.45 -19.09 -9.22
N ILE A 82 22.65 -19.86 -8.15
CA ILE A 82 21.60 -20.20 -7.17
C ILE A 82 21.23 -18.97 -6.32
N ALA A 83 22.20 -18.31 -5.68
CA ALA A 83 21.92 -17.12 -4.87
C ALA A 83 21.34 -15.96 -5.70
N GLN A 84 21.74 -15.85 -6.97
CA GLN A 84 21.17 -14.89 -7.92
C GLN A 84 19.71 -15.20 -8.25
N ILE A 85 19.37 -16.46 -8.51
CA ILE A 85 17.97 -16.86 -8.75
C ILE A 85 17.13 -16.56 -7.51
N PHE A 86 17.60 -16.89 -6.31
CA PHE A 86 16.86 -16.62 -5.08
C PHE A 86 16.66 -15.12 -4.80
N MET A 87 17.69 -14.29 -5.00
CA MET A 87 17.59 -12.83 -4.81
C MET A 87 16.74 -12.16 -5.90
N PHE A 88 16.94 -12.54 -7.16
CA PHE A 88 16.11 -12.05 -8.27
C PHE A 88 14.65 -12.44 -8.06
N LEU A 89 14.38 -13.67 -7.63
CA LEU A 89 13.04 -14.14 -7.31
C LEU A 89 12.45 -13.39 -6.11
N ALA A 90 13.22 -13.13 -5.05
CA ALA A 90 12.75 -12.40 -3.88
C ALA A 90 12.35 -10.95 -4.22
N VAL A 91 13.22 -10.22 -4.93
CA VAL A 91 12.92 -8.83 -5.35
C VAL A 91 11.77 -8.80 -6.35
N THR A 92 11.76 -9.70 -7.33
CA THR A 92 10.66 -9.79 -8.31
C THR A 92 9.34 -10.17 -7.65
N SER A 93 9.35 -11.09 -6.68
CA SER A 93 8.17 -11.47 -5.89
C SER A 93 7.63 -10.30 -5.07
N MET A 94 8.50 -9.50 -4.46
CA MET A 94 8.10 -8.27 -3.75
C MET A 94 7.48 -7.24 -4.70
N CYS A 95 8.12 -6.99 -5.85
CA CYS A 95 7.56 -6.11 -6.88
C CYS A 95 6.24 -6.64 -7.44
N PHE A 96 6.11 -7.96 -7.60
CA PHE A 96 4.90 -8.61 -8.08
C PHE A 96 3.77 -8.48 -7.07
N ASN A 97 4.03 -8.59 -5.76
CA ASN A 97 3.03 -8.35 -4.73
C ASN A 97 2.42 -6.94 -4.86
N PHE A 98 3.28 -5.93 -5.05
CA PHE A 98 2.83 -4.56 -5.25
C PHE A 98 2.08 -4.38 -6.57
N ALA A 99 2.60 -4.94 -7.67
CA ALA A 99 1.98 -4.85 -8.99
C ALA A 99 0.61 -5.52 -9.05
N VAL A 100 0.48 -6.73 -8.49
CA VAL A 100 -0.79 -7.47 -8.40
C VAL A 100 -1.82 -6.71 -7.57
N ASN A 101 -1.40 -6.09 -6.46
CA ASN A 101 -2.28 -5.28 -5.64
C ASN A 101 -2.80 -4.04 -6.38
N MET A 102 -1.97 -3.41 -7.23
CA MET A 102 -2.41 -2.29 -8.06
C MET A 102 -3.30 -2.75 -9.23
N ASP A 103 -3.02 -3.91 -9.81
CA ASP A 103 -3.82 -4.49 -10.89
C ASP A 103 -5.24 -4.83 -10.42
N ILE A 104 -5.38 -5.53 -9.28
CA ILE A 104 -6.69 -5.85 -8.71
C ILE A 104 -7.47 -4.58 -8.32
N LEU A 105 -6.78 -3.53 -7.87
CA LEU A 105 -7.38 -2.24 -7.55
C LEU A 105 -7.96 -1.58 -8.80
N MET A 106 -7.18 -1.53 -9.88
CA MET A 106 -7.64 -0.99 -11.15
C MET A 106 -8.78 -1.82 -11.74
N TYR A 107 -8.78 -3.13 -11.51
CA TYR A 107 -9.83 -4.04 -11.98
C TYR A 107 -11.20 -3.76 -11.34
N VAL A 108 -11.26 -3.46 -10.05
CA VAL A 108 -12.53 -3.28 -9.31
C VAL A 108 -12.95 -1.82 -9.10
N ILE A 109 -12.13 -0.84 -9.49
CA ILE A 109 -12.42 0.58 -9.28
C ILE A 109 -12.48 1.34 -10.60
N VAL A 110 -13.52 2.19 -10.72
CA VAL A 110 -13.75 3.07 -11.87
C VAL A 110 -12.57 4.06 -12.05
N PRO A 111 -12.06 4.26 -13.29
CA PRO A 111 -10.87 5.08 -13.58
C PRO A 111 -10.81 6.44 -12.89
N ASN A 112 -11.94 7.16 -12.84
CA ASN A 112 -12.03 8.53 -12.31
C ASN A 112 -11.60 8.65 -10.83
N ARG A 113 -11.68 7.56 -10.06
CA ARG A 113 -11.44 7.54 -8.61
C ARG A 113 -10.29 6.63 -8.19
N ARG A 114 -9.52 6.08 -9.15
CA ARG A 114 -8.39 5.17 -8.89
C ARG A 114 -7.26 5.84 -8.11
N ALA A 115 -6.87 7.06 -8.48
CA ALA A 115 -5.79 7.79 -7.81
C ALA A 115 -6.08 8.00 -6.32
N THR A 116 -7.33 8.36 -5.99
CA THR A 116 -7.78 8.52 -4.59
C THR A 116 -7.79 7.18 -3.86
N ALA A 117 -8.24 6.10 -4.50
CA ALA A 117 -8.24 4.77 -3.90
C ALA A 117 -6.83 4.28 -3.57
N THR A 118 -5.88 4.48 -4.49
CA THR A 118 -4.46 4.15 -4.27
C THR A 118 -3.85 5.00 -3.16
N ALA A 119 -4.14 6.30 -3.13
CA ALA A 119 -3.64 7.20 -2.09
C ALA A 119 -4.18 6.82 -0.71
N ILE A 120 -5.47 6.51 -0.61
CA ILE A 120 -6.11 6.07 0.64
C ILE A 120 -5.52 4.73 1.09
N GLN A 121 -5.39 3.77 0.18
CA GLN A 121 -4.80 2.47 0.48
C GLN A 121 -3.36 2.62 0.98
N SER A 122 -2.57 3.47 0.34
CA SER A 122 -1.20 3.79 0.78
C SER A 122 -1.20 4.47 2.14
N LEU A 123 -2.09 5.44 2.39
CA LEU A 123 -2.20 6.14 3.66
C LEU A 123 -2.55 5.20 4.81
N PHE A 124 -3.55 4.33 4.63
CA PHE A 124 -3.89 3.32 5.63
C PHE A 124 -2.73 2.34 5.87
N SER A 125 -2.06 1.92 4.80
CA SER A 125 -0.95 0.96 4.91
C SER A 125 0.28 1.55 5.59
N HIS A 126 0.64 2.82 5.34
CA HIS A 126 1.76 3.45 6.01
C HIS A 126 1.40 3.85 7.45
N LEU A 127 0.18 4.32 7.68
CA LEU A 127 -0.24 4.74 9.02
C LEU A 127 -0.40 3.55 9.98
N PHE A 128 -1.02 2.46 9.52
CA PHE A 128 -1.30 1.28 10.35
C PHE A 128 -0.35 0.11 10.12
N GLY A 129 0.34 0.06 8.98
CA GLY A 129 1.42 -0.89 8.74
C GLY A 129 2.73 -0.32 9.28
N ASP A 130 3.35 0.60 8.54
CA ASP A 130 4.70 1.05 8.85
C ASP A 130 4.81 1.82 10.17
N ALA A 131 3.93 2.79 10.41
CA ALA A 131 4.05 3.66 11.57
C ALA A 131 3.63 2.97 12.86
N SER A 132 2.59 2.13 12.89
CA SER A 132 2.18 1.44 14.12
C SER A 132 2.87 0.10 14.38
N SER A 133 3.48 -0.54 13.37
CA SER A 133 4.09 -1.86 13.56
C SER A 133 5.21 -1.90 14.61
N PRO A 134 6.11 -0.91 14.72
CA PRO A 134 7.14 -0.94 15.74
C PRO A 134 6.53 -0.83 17.13
N TYR A 135 5.54 0.06 17.33
CA TYR A 135 4.90 0.24 18.62
C TYR A 135 4.18 -1.01 19.11
N ILE A 136 3.46 -1.71 18.24
CA ILE A 136 2.72 -2.94 18.60
C ILE A 136 3.69 -4.04 19.03
N ILE A 137 4.77 -4.24 18.27
CA ILE A 137 5.78 -5.25 18.62
C ILE A 137 6.55 -4.85 19.88
N GLY A 138 6.89 -3.56 20.01
CA GLY A 138 7.57 -3.03 21.19
C GLY A 138 6.75 -3.27 22.45
N PHE A 139 5.45 -2.97 22.42
CA PHE A 139 4.54 -3.23 23.54
C PHE A 139 4.47 -4.71 23.92
N ILE A 140 4.42 -5.61 22.93
CA ILE A 140 4.36 -7.05 23.16
C ILE A 140 5.71 -7.58 23.68
N SER A 141 6.82 -7.09 23.12
CA SER A 141 8.18 -7.39 23.58
C SER A 141 8.38 -6.94 25.02
N ASP A 142 7.96 -5.71 25.37
CA ASP A 142 8.05 -5.18 26.73
C ASP A 142 7.16 -5.98 27.70
N SER A 143 5.98 -6.40 27.26
CA SER A 143 5.08 -7.26 28.05
C SER A 143 5.66 -8.65 28.30
N ILE A 144 6.37 -9.23 27.32
CA ILE A 144 7.04 -10.54 27.44
C ILE A 144 8.30 -10.41 28.34
N ARG A 145 9.02 -9.29 28.25
CA ARG A 145 10.24 -9.04 29.01
C ARG A 145 9.98 -8.82 30.50
N GLY A 146 8.88 -8.16 30.86
CA GLY A 146 8.62 -7.74 32.23
C GLY A 146 9.70 -6.77 32.74
N ASP A 147 10.09 -6.92 34.01
CA ASP A 147 11.00 -5.99 34.71
C ASP A 147 12.50 -6.21 34.42
N ARG A 148 12.85 -7.18 33.57
CA ARG A 148 14.26 -7.54 33.30
C ARG A 148 14.86 -6.63 32.24
N THR A 149 15.92 -5.89 32.57
CA THR A 149 16.57 -4.94 31.65
C THR A 149 17.79 -5.50 30.90
N THR A 150 18.21 -6.73 31.23
CA THR A 150 19.40 -7.40 30.65
C THR A 150 19.31 -7.51 29.12
N SER A 151 20.44 -7.33 28.42
CA SER A 151 20.54 -7.47 26.96
C SER A 151 19.98 -8.80 26.44
N LEU A 152 20.22 -9.88 27.17
CA LEU A 152 19.69 -11.21 26.86
C LEU A 152 18.17 -11.28 26.94
N ALA A 153 17.57 -10.68 27.97
CA ALA A 153 16.11 -10.67 28.13
C ALA A 153 15.43 -9.84 27.03
N ARG A 154 16.04 -8.70 26.67
CA ARG A 154 15.60 -7.86 25.54
C ARG A 154 15.66 -8.60 24.21
N TYR A 155 16.74 -9.34 23.96
CA TYR A 155 16.89 -10.15 22.74
C TYR A 155 15.82 -11.23 22.63
N TYR A 156 15.65 -12.07 23.66
CA TYR A 156 14.66 -13.16 23.61
C TYR A 156 13.22 -12.63 23.54
N ALA A 157 12.87 -11.60 24.32
CA ALA A 157 11.53 -11.02 24.27
C ALA A 157 11.20 -10.44 22.88
N LEU A 158 12.15 -9.74 22.27
CA LEU A 158 11.98 -9.19 20.93
C LEU A 158 11.91 -10.29 19.87
N GLN A 159 12.73 -11.34 19.99
CA GLN A 159 12.68 -12.51 19.10
C GLN A 159 11.31 -13.21 19.14
N TYR A 160 10.72 -13.37 20.33
CA TYR A 160 9.36 -13.92 20.46
C TYR A 160 8.31 -12.99 19.83
N ALA A 161 8.44 -11.68 20.02
CA ALA A 161 7.54 -10.71 19.42
C ALA A 161 7.62 -10.69 17.87
N MET A 162 8.79 -11.01 17.29
CA MET A 162 8.96 -11.15 15.83
C MET A 162 8.19 -12.31 15.20
N PHE A 163 7.61 -13.24 15.97
CA PHE A 163 6.69 -14.24 15.43
C PHE A 163 5.30 -13.68 15.11
N LEU A 164 4.92 -12.53 15.69
CA LEU A 164 3.62 -11.90 15.45
C LEU A 164 3.45 -11.40 14.01
N PRO A 165 4.42 -10.69 13.39
CA PRO A 165 4.39 -10.38 11.96
C PRO A 165 4.12 -11.60 11.08
N ASN A 166 4.70 -12.76 11.40
CA ASN A 166 4.49 -13.99 10.65
C ASN A 166 3.03 -14.49 10.76
N ALA A 167 2.41 -14.38 11.93
CA ALA A 167 0.99 -14.69 12.10
C ALA A 167 0.09 -13.71 11.32
N VAL A 168 0.43 -12.42 11.31
CA VAL A 168 -0.29 -11.38 10.55
C VAL A 168 -0.18 -11.62 9.05
N LEU A 169 0.95 -12.13 8.55
CA LEU A 169 1.10 -12.56 7.15
C LEU A 169 0.17 -13.72 6.77
N ILE A 170 -0.05 -14.69 7.67
CA ILE A 170 -1.01 -15.79 7.40
C ILE A 170 -2.43 -15.22 7.24
N ILE A 171 -2.79 -14.24 8.07
CA ILE A 171 -4.07 -13.53 7.96
C ILE A 171 -4.16 -12.79 6.62
N SER A 172 -3.08 -12.14 6.18
CA SER A 172 -3.00 -11.47 4.87
C SER A 172 -3.32 -12.43 3.71
N ILE A 173 -2.72 -13.62 3.71
CA ILE A 173 -2.98 -14.65 2.69
C ILE A 173 -4.47 -15.03 2.70
N GLY A 174 -5.06 -15.22 3.88
CA GLY A 174 -6.49 -15.48 4.02
C GLY A 174 -7.36 -14.34 3.45
N CYS A 175 -7.01 -13.09 3.71
CA CYS A 175 -7.70 -11.92 3.18
C CYS A 175 -7.62 -11.84 1.64
N TYR A 176 -6.46 -12.10 1.05
CA TYR A 176 -6.29 -12.09 -0.40
C TYR A 176 -7.08 -13.22 -1.07
N LEU A 177 -7.07 -14.43 -0.50
CA LEU A 177 -7.87 -15.54 -0.99
C LEU A 177 -9.38 -15.26 -0.89
N TRP A 178 -9.81 -14.63 0.20
CA TRP A 178 -11.20 -14.23 0.35
C TRP A 178 -11.59 -13.16 -0.68
N ALA A 179 -10.70 -12.20 -0.97
CA ALA A 179 -10.94 -11.15 -1.96
C ALA A 179 -11.21 -11.71 -3.37
N THR A 180 -10.58 -12.84 -3.73
CA THR A 180 -10.76 -13.52 -5.02
C THR A 180 -12.21 -13.94 -5.28
N PHE A 181 -13.00 -14.27 -4.25
CA PHE A 181 -14.41 -14.62 -4.45
C PHE A 181 -15.29 -13.41 -4.76
N TYR A 182 -14.92 -12.23 -4.27
CA TYR A 182 -15.71 -11.00 -4.45
C TYR A 182 -15.28 -10.18 -5.66
N VAL A 183 -14.06 -10.40 -6.16
CA VAL A 183 -13.45 -9.59 -7.24
C VAL A 183 -14.30 -9.53 -8.51
N VAL A 184 -14.93 -10.66 -8.88
CA VAL A 184 -15.75 -10.75 -10.10
C VAL A 184 -17.02 -9.93 -9.97
N ASN A 185 -17.71 -10.04 -8.83
CA ASN A 185 -18.93 -9.30 -8.57
C ASN A 185 -18.67 -7.80 -8.44
N ASP A 186 -17.58 -7.42 -7.78
CA ASP A 186 -17.20 -6.01 -7.62
C ASP A 186 -16.75 -5.39 -8.96
N HIS A 187 -16.14 -6.19 -9.85
CA HIS A 187 -15.82 -5.76 -11.21
C HIS A 187 -17.06 -5.52 -12.08
N HIS A 188 -18.09 -6.37 -11.99
CA HIS A 188 -19.35 -6.14 -12.72
C HIS A 188 -20.03 -4.84 -12.28
N ARG A 189 -20.07 -4.58 -10.98
CA ARG A 189 -20.59 -3.31 -10.43
C ARG A 189 -19.79 -2.11 -10.93
N ALA A 190 -18.47 -2.22 -10.99
CA ALA A 190 -17.62 -1.16 -11.53
C ALA A 190 -17.89 -0.88 -13.02
N LYS A 191 -18.23 -1.92 -13.81
CA LYS A 191 -18.63 -1.77 -15.22
C LYS A 191 -20.00 -1.10 -15.35
N GLU A 192 -20.97 -1.45 -14.52
CA GLU A 192 -22.30 -0.82 -14.51
C GLU A 192 -22.20 0.68 -14.18
N ASP A 193 -21.44 1.02 -13.14
CA ASP A 193 -21.16 2.41 -12.77
C ASP A 193 -20.46 3.17 -13.91
N MET A 194 -19.51 2.53 -14.60
CA MET A 194 -18.84 3.13 -15.76
C MET A 194 -19.82 3.40 -16.92
N HIS A 195 -20.73 2.46 -17.23
CA HIS A 195 -21.73 2.68 -18.28
C HIS A 195 -22.69 3.80 -17.91
N ALA A 196 -23.14 3.86 -16.66
CA ALA A 196 -24.01 4.94 -16.19
C ALA A 196 -23.32 6.31 -16.30
N ILE A 197 -22.03 6.40 -15.98
CA ILE A 197 -21.24 7.64 -16.13
C ILE A 197 -21.12 8.01 -17.61
N ILE A 198 -20.79 7.07 -18.48
CA ILE A 198 -20.66 7.33 -19.93
C ILE A 198 -21.98 7.80 -20.53
N LEU A 199 -23.09 7.14 -20.16
CA LEU A 199 -24.42 7.55 -20.61
C LEU A 199 -24.79 8.95 -20.11
N GLY A 200 -24.46 9.28 -18.85
CA GLY A 200 -24.64 10.62 -18.31
C GLY A 200 -23.87 11.67 -19.11
N VAL A 201 -22.58 11.43 -19.37
CA VAL A 201 -21.73 12.33 -20.16
C VAL A 201 -22.28 12.48 -21.59
N SER A 202 -22.68 11.39 -22.25
CA SER A 202 -23.24 11.48 -23.60
C SER A 202 -24.55 12.27 -23.67
N VAL A 203 -25.39 12.17 -22.63
CA VAL A 203 -26.66 12.92 -22.57
C VAL A 203 -26.40 14.40 -22.34
N GLU A 204 -25.43 14.76 -21.48
CA GLU A 204 -25.03 16.16 -21.28
C GLU A 204 -24.44 16.77 -22.56
N ASP A 205 -23.60 16.02 -23.27
CA ASP A 205 -22.99 16.44 -24.54
C ASP A 205 -24.06 16.65 -25.63
N GLU A 206 -25.01 15.73 -25.76
CA GLU A 206 -26.12 15.81 -26.72
C GLU A 206 -27.02 17.01 -26.41
N TRP A 207 -27.42 17.18 -25.15
CA TRP A 207 -28.20 18.34 -24.71
C TRP A 207 -27.47 19.67 -24.95
N SER A 208 -26.17 19.75 -24.67
CA SER A 208 -25.38 20.96 -24.91
C SER A 208 -25.34 21.32 -26.40
N SER A 209 -25.22 20.33 -27.28
CA SER A 209 -25.21 20.52 -28.73
C SER A 209 -26.55 21.04 -29.26
N ASP A 210 -27.66 20.49 -28.74
CA ASP A 210 -29.01 20.94 -29.10
C ASP A 210 -29.26 22.39 -28.68
N VAL A 211 -28.86 22.76 -27.46
CA VAL A 211 -28.99 24.13 -26.94
C VAL A 211 -28.18 25.12 -27.79
N GLU A 212 -26.95 24.77 -28.17
CA GLU A 212 -26.10 25.63 -29.00
C GLU A 212 -26.67 25.82 -30.42
N THR A 213 -27.21 24.75 -31.00
CA THR A 213 -27.89 24.79 -32.31
C THR A 213 -29.12 25.70 -32.27
N LEU A 214 -29.98 25.55 -31.26
CA LEU A 214 -31.16 26.39 -31.08
C LEU A 214 -30.78 27.87 -30.86
N ALA A 215 -29.79 28.14 -30.01
CA ALA A 215 -29.31 29.50 -29.75
C ALA A 215 -28.77 30.17 -31.03
N SER A 216 -28.05 29.41 -31.87
CA SER A 216 -27.54 29.91 -33.16
C SER A 216 -28.66 30.27 -34.14
N ASN A 217 -29.71 29.45 -34.20
CA ASN A 217 -30.87 29.68 -35.07
C ASN A 217 -31.66 30.92 -34.64
N VAL A 218 -31.94 31.05 -33.34
CA VAL A 218 -32.62 32.24 -32.79
C VAL A 218 -31.83 33.52 -33.05
N ARG A 219 -30.49 33.48 -32.87
CA ARG A 219 -29.63 34.63 -33.18
C ARG A 219 -29.71 35.04 -34.65
N ARG A 220 -29.72 34.07 -35.58
CA ARG A 220 -29.94 34.34 -37.01
C ARG A 220 -31.31 34.96 -37.27
N THR A 221 -32.38 34.43 -36.68
CA THR A 221 -33.73 34.97 -36.90
C THR A 221 -33.83 36.41 -36.41
N LEU A 222 -33.23 36.72 -35.25
CA LEU A 222 -33.19 38.08 -34.72
C LEU A 222 -32.37 39.03 -35.59
N SER A 223 -31.26 38.60 -36.21
CA SER A 223 -30.54 39.46 -37.17
C SER A 223 -31.36 39.70 -38.43
N ASP A 224 -32.00 38.66 -38.97
CA ASP A 224 -32.82 38.78 -40.18
C ASP A 224 -34.03 39.72 -39.97
N THR A 225 -34.61 39.72 -38.75
CA THR A 225 -35.73 40.62 -38.40
C THR A 225 -35.25 42.06 -38.15
N ALA A 226 -34.00 42.25 -37.71
CA ALA A 226 -33.42 43.59 -37.50
C ALA A 226 -33.00 44.26 -38.82
N ASP A 227 -32.56 43.48 -39.82
CA ASP A 227 -32.15 43.98 -41.13
C ASP A 227 -33.33 44.23 -42.09
N ASN A 228 -34.53 43.73 -41.79
CA ASN A 228 -35.73 43.93 -42.64
C ASN A 228 -36.93 44.42 -41.81
N PRO A 229 -36.91 45.66 -41.30
CA PRO A 229 -38.05 46.24 -40.59
C PRO A 229 -39.21 46.42 -41.58
N ILE A 230 -40.33 45.79 -41.28
CA ILE A 230 -41.55 45.80 -42.08
C ILE A 230 -42.03 47.26 -42.21
N GLU A 231 -41.97 47.83 -43.43
CA GLU A 231 -42.68 49.06 -43.86
C GLU A 231 -44.19 48.84 -43.96
#